data_AF-A0A962LIQ4-F1
#
_entry.id   AF-A0A962LIQ4-F1
#
_cell.length_a   1.000
_cell.length_b   1.000
_cell.length_c   1.000
_cell.angle_alpha   90.00
_cell.angle_beta   90.00
_cell.angle_gamma   90.00
#
_symmetry.space_group_name_H-M   'P 1'
#
loop_
_entity.id
_entity.type
_entity.pdbx_description
1 polymer ?
#
loop_
_entity_poly.entity_id
_entity_poly.type
_entity_poly.pdbx_seq_one_letter_code
_entity_poly.pdbx_strand_id
1 'polypeptide(L)'
;MDQPTITFFLNGKTYSLRPGDTAAIGAIPSEDRQVLLALLESVKQQEDLAMAVARRAVDKARGASHGVTAPPGPRPAAGERLGSGDVDALMARLVMEENRNRKPALTRQGMYKWVLGSAAIIILLLLLF
;
A
#
# COMPACT_ATOMS: atom_id res chain seq x y z
N MET A 1 -0.33 17.83 28.94
CA MET A 1 0.05 17.54 27.54
C MET A 1 -1.24 17.51 26.75
N ASP A 2 -1.44 18.47 25.84
CA ASP A 2 -2.64 18.50 24.99
C ASP A 2 -2.54 17.39 23.95
N GLN A 3 -3.45 16.42 24.03
CA GLN A 3 -3.53 15.37 23.02
C GLN A 3 -4.27 15.89 21.79
N PRO A 4 -3.81 15.57 20.56
CA PRO A 4 -4.43 16.04 19.34
C PRO A 4 -5.87 15.54 19.27
N THR A 5 -6.78 16.45 18.92
CA THR A 5 -8.19 16.10 18.69
C THR A 5 -8.34 15.59 17.26
N ILE A 6 -8.96 14.42 17.11
CA ILE A 6 -9.20 13.75 15.83
C ILE A 6 -10.64 14.02 15.42
N THR A 7 -10.81 14.74 14.32
CA THR A 7 -12.13 15.02 13.74
C THR A 7 -12.34 14.12 12.53
N PHE A 8 -13.48 13.43 12.47
CA PHE A 8 -13.85 12.59 11.34
C PHE A 8 -15.33 12.72 11.01
N PHE A 9 -15.68 12.35 9.78
CA PHE A 9 -17.04 12.42 9.27
C PHE A 9 -17.55 11.00 9.00
N LEU A 10 -18.68 10.65 9.60
CA LEU A 10 -19.29 9.33 9.49
C LEU A 10 -20.79 9.48 9.25
N ASN A 11 -21.33 8.83 8.21
CA ASN A 11 -22.77 8.82 7.93
C ASN A 11 -23.45 10.21 7.97
N GLY A 12 -22.81 11.25 7.43
CA GLY A 12 -23.40 12.60 7.44
C GLY A 12 -23.11 13.43 8.69
N LYS A 13 -22.46 12.86 9.71
CA LYS A 13 -22.23 13.48 11.02
C LYS A 13 -20.74 13.66 11.28
N THR A 14 -20.40 14.78 11.90
CA THR A 14 -19.03 15.09 12.31
C THR A 14 -18.82 14.69 13.77
N TYR A 15 -17.78 13.92 14.02
CA TYR A 15 -17.35 13.51 15.35
C TYR A 15 -15.97 14.05 15.63
N SER A 16 -15.72 14.37 16.90
CA SER A 16 -14.45 14.87 17.37
C SER A 16 -14.08 14.08 18.62
N LEU A 17 -12.97 13.35 18.55
CA LEU A 17 -12.51 12.47 19.61
C LEU A 17 -11.11 12.86 20.05
N ARG A 18 -10.88 12.82 21.36
CA ARG A 18 -9.53 12.85 21.93
C ARG A 18 -9.08 11.43 22.27
N PRO A 19 -7.80 11.09 22.09
CA PRO A 19 -7.31 9.79 22.51
C PRO A 19 -7.51 9.63 24.03
N GLY A 20 -8.09 8.50 24.43
CA GLY A 20 -8.43 8.21 25.84
C GLY A 20 -9.79 8.75 26.32
N ASP A 21 -10.52 9.53 25.51
CA ASP A 21 -11.86 10.00 25.86
C ASP A 21 -12.92 8.93 25.60
N THR A 22 -13.04 7.99 26.54
CA THR A 22 -14.00 6.88 26.49
C THR A 22 -15.45 7.34 26.58
N ALA A 23 -15.72 8.50 27.21
CA ALA A 23 -17.05 9.06 27.31
C ALA A 23 -17.54 9.58 25.94
N ALA A 24 -16.69 10.29 25.20
CA ALA A 24 -17.01 10.74 23.85
C ALA A 24 -17.22 9.56 22.88
N ILE A 25 -16.44 8.47 23.03
CA ILE A 25 -16.66 7.23 22.26
C ILE A 25 -18.02 6.60 22.62
N GLY A 26 -18.37 6.56 23.90
CA GLY A 26 -19.66 6.04 24.38
C GLY A 26 -20.88 6.85 23.90
N ALA A 27 -20.69 8.14 23.62
CA ALA A 27 -21.74 9.02 23.12
C ALA A 27 -22.06 8.81 21.62
N ILE A 28 -21.17 8.18 20.86
CA ILE A 28 -21.42 7.85 19.44
C ILE A 28 -22.52 6.79 19.34
N PRO A 29 -23.54 6.93 18.48
CA PRO A 29 -24.56 5.91 18.26
C PRO A 29 -23.95 4.53 17.91
N SER A 30 -24.60 3.44 18.33
CA SER A 30 -24.08 2.08 18.13
C SER A 30 -23.77 1.74 16.67
N GLU A 31 -24.62 2.17 15.74
CA GLU A 31 -24.42 1.97 14.29
C GLU A 31 -23.15 2.66 13.81
N ASP A 32 -22.99 3.93 14.15
CA ASP A 32 -21.83 4.74 13.79
C ASP A 32 -20.55 4.20 14.45
N ARG A 33 -20.62 3.67 15.67
CA ARG A 33 -19.48 2.99 16.32
C ARG A 33 -19.03 1.73 15.59
N GLN A 34 -19.95 0.91 15.08
CA GLN A 34 -19.60 -0.30 14.35
C GLN A 34 -18.86 0.04 13.05
N VAL A 35 -19.34 1.06 12.34
CA VAL A 35 -18.68 1.55 11.11
C VAL A 35 -17.30 2.13 11.43
N LEU A 36 -17.18 2.93 12.49
CA LEU A 36 -15.89 3.45 12.94
C LEU A 36 -14.91 2.32 13.30
N LEU A 37 -15.37 1.29 14.02
CA LEU A 37 -14.55 0.15 14.39
C LEU A 37 -14.06 -0.64 13.16
N ALA A 38 -14.95 -0.88 12.19
CA ALA A 38 -14.59 -1.53 10.93
C ALA A 38 -13.53 -0.72 10.15
N LEU A 39 -13.68 0.62 10.11
CA LEU A 39 -12.71 1.51 9.49
C LEU A 39 -11.35 1.42 10.21
N LEU A 40 -11.33 1.53 11.54
CA LEU A 40 -10.10 1.46 12.32
C LEU A 40 -9.38 0.12 12.16
N GLU A 41 -10.12 -0.99 12.09
CA GLU A 41 -9.56 -2.31 11.83
C GLU A 41 -8.91 -2.38 10.43
N SER A 42 -9.55 -1.80 9.42
CA SER A 42 -8.98 -1.74 8.06
C SER A 42 -7.68 -0.92 8.00
N VAL A 43 -7.61 0.19 8.74
CA VAL A 43 -6.40 1.02 8.85
C VAL A 43 -5.28 0.24 9.53
N LYS A 44 -5.59 -0.43 10.65
CA LYS A 44 -4.63 -1.27 11.36
C LYS A 44 -4.04 -2.37 10.47
N GLN A 45 -4.87 -3.07 9.71
CA GLN A 45 -4.41 -4.10 8.77
C GLN A 45 -3.47 -3.55 7.69
N GLN A 46 -3.71 -2.33 7.21
CA GLN A 46 -2.82 -1.67 6.26
C GLN A 46 -1.48 -1.30 6.89
N GLU A 47 -1.48 -0.78 8.12
CA GLU A 47 -0.24 -0.48 8.85
C GLU A 47 0.59 -1.74 9.12
N ASP A 48 -0.04 -2.83 9.55
CA ASP A 48 0.62 -4.11 9.78
C ASP A 48 1.26 -4.66 8.49
N LEU A 49 0.54 -4.55 7.36
CA LEU A 49 1.07 -4.95 6.06
C LEU A 49 2.26 -4.08 5.65
N ALA A 50 2.15 -2.76 5.82
CA ALA A 50 3.24 -1.82 5.53
C ALA A 50 4.48 -2.13 6.37
N MET A 51 4.32 -2.39 7.67
CA MET A 51 5.42 -2.81 8.54
C MET A 51 6.03 -4.14 8.10
N ALA A 52 5.21 -5.12 7.70
CA ALA A 52 5.70 -6.41 7.23
C ALA A 52 6.55 -6.27 5.95
N VAL A 53 6.12 -5.41 5.02
CA VAL A 53 6.87 -5.09 3.80
C VAL A 53 8.19 -4.39 4.14
N ALA A 54 8.16 -3.40 5.04
CA ALA A 54 9.35 -2.69 5.49
C ALA A 54 10.37 -3.64 6.14
N ARG A 55 9.92 -4.54 7.02
CA ARG A 55 10.78 -5.57 7.64
C ARG A 55 11.41 -6.49 6.60
N ARG A 56 10.62 -7.00 5.65
CA ARG A 56 11.14 -7.85 4.55
C ARG A 56 12.17 -7.11 3.69
N ALA A 57 11.99 -5.82 3.44
CA ALA A 57 12.97 -5.03 2.70
C ALA A 57 14.29 -4.89 3.47
N VAL A 58 14.23 -4.63 4.77
CA VAL A 58 15.40 -4.57 5.66
C VAL A 58 16.11 -5.93 5.75
N ASP A 59 15.36 -7.02 5.92
CA ASP A 59 15.91 -8.38 5.99
C ASP A 59 16.56 -8.79 4.66
N LYS A 60 15.95 -8.41 3.52
CA LYS A 60 16.54 -8.63 2.19
C LYS A 60 17.83 -7.83 2.01
N ALA A 61 17.88 -6.58 2.48
CA ALA A 61 19.09 -5.76 2.44
C ALA A 61 20.21 -6.33 3.34
N ARG A 62 19.85 -6.86 4.52
CA ARG A 62 20.78 -7.54 5.45
C ARG A 62 21.27 -8.90 4.93
N GLY A 63 20.39 -9.68 4.31
CA GLY A 63 20.73 -10.94 3.65
C GLY A 63 21.62 -10.74 2.42
N ALA A 64 21.38 -9.68 1.64
CA ALA A 64 22.24 -9.31 0.53
C ALA A 64 23.64 -8.86 0.97
N SER A 65 23.82 -8.40 2.22
CA SER A 65 25.12 -8.02 2.79
C SER A 65 25.86 -9.17 3.49
N HIS A 66 25.19 -10.29 3.79
CA HIS A 66 25.82 -11.50 4.36
C HIS A 66 26.06 -12.62 3.33
N GLY A 67 25.73 -12.37 2.05
CA GLY A 67 25.83 -13.34 0.96
C GLY A 67 27.08 -13.23 0.06
N VAL A 68 28.14 -12.52 0.47
CA VAL A 68 29.44 -12.59 -0.22
C VAL A 68 30.33 -13.59 0.52
N THR A 69 29.96 -14.86 0.45
CA THR A 69 30.93 -15.94 0.65
C THR A 69 31.77 -16.00 -0.62
N ALA A 70 32.99 -15.51 -0.54
CA ALA A 70 33.98 -15.60 -1.61
C ALA A 70 34.13 -17.07 -2.07
N PRO A 71 33.95 -17.38 -3.36
CA PRO A 71 34.53 -18.61 -3.91
C PRO A 71 36.05 -18.42 -3.98
N PRO A 72 36.85 -19.44 -3.65
CA PRO A 72 38.30 -19.37 -3.84
C PRO A 72 38.58 -19.23 -5.35
N GLY A 73 39.45 -18.28 -5.71
CA GLY A 73 39.69 -17.88 -7.10
C GLY A 73 40.11 -19.01 -8.03
N PRO A 74 40.21 -18.75 -9.35
CA PRO A 74 41.49 -18.16 -9.77
C PRO A 74 41.41 -17.14 -10.94
N ARG A 75 42.38 -16.21 -10.88
CA ARG A 75 42.95 -15.33 -11.92
C ARG A 75 42.42 -13.89 -12.05
N PRO A 76 43.31 -12.89 -11.96
CA PRO A 76 43.03 -11.54 -12.42
C PRO A 76 43.26 -11.48 -13.93
N ALA A 77 42.20 -11.29 -14.71
CA ALA A 77 42.29 -10.74 -16.06
C ALA A 77 41.67 -9.35 -15.94
N ALA A 78 42.53 -8.34 -15.88
CA ALA A 78 42.81 -7.46 -17.01
C ALA A 78 41.63 -6.53 -17.27
N GLY A 79 41.87 -5.23 -17.13
CA GLY A 79 40.90 -4.18 -17.40
C GLY A 79 40.29 -4.34 -18.78
N GLU A 80 39.07 -4.89 -18.83
CA GLU A 80 38.28 -4.97 -20.04
C GLU A 80 37.42 -3.71 -20.14
N ARG A 81 37.78 -2.90 -21.12
CA ARG A 81 37.00 -1.78 -21.65
C ARG A 81 35.54 -2.23 -21.74
N LEU A 82 34.65 -1.55 -21.01
CA LEU A 82 33.20 -1.69 -21.14
C LEU A 82 32.84 -1.52 -22.63
N GLY A 83 32.63 -2.64 -23.31
CA GLY A 83 32.25 -2.66 -24.71
C GLY A 83 30.86 -2.09 -24.87
N SER A 84 30.58 -1.43 -26.00
CA SER A 84 29.27 -0.84 -26.31
C SER A 84 28.10 -1.83 -26.13
N GLY A 85 28.35 -3.14 -26.21
CA GLY A 85 27.35 -4.18 -25.97
C GLY A 85 26.87 -4.30 -24.51
N ASP A 86 27.69 -3.94 -23.51
CA ASP A 86 27.27 -3.97 -22.10
C ASP A 86 26.30 -2.82 -21.78
N VAL A 87 26.46 -1.68 -22.45
CA VAL A 87 25.55 -0.53 -22.31
C VAL A 87 24.18 -0.87 -22.88
N ASP A 88 24.13 -1.55 -24.02
CA ASP A 88 22.88 -2.03 -24.62
C ASP A 88 22.22 -3.10 -23.75
N ALA A 89 22.99 -4.01 -23.14
CA ALA A 89 22.45 -5.01 -22.22
C ALA A 89 21.85 -4.37 -20.96
N LEU A 90 22.48 -3.32 -20.42
CA LEU A 90 21.95 -2.55 -19.29
C LEU A 90 20.70 -1.76 -19.68
N MET A 91 20.69 -1.12 -20.85
CA MET A 91 19.50 -0.43 -21.37
C MET A 91 18.34 -1.39 -21.60
N ALA A 92 18.59 -2.54 -22.24
CA ALA A 92 17.57 -3.56 -22.46
C ALA A 92 16.98 -4.06 -21.13
N ARG A 93 17.84 -4.25 -20.12
CA ARG A 93 17.41 -4.64 -18.78
C ARG A 93 16.60 -3.55 -18.08
N LEU A 94 17.01 -2.29 -18.20
CA LEU A 94 16.30 -1.14 -17.62
C LEU A 94 14.91 -0.98 -18.24
N VAL A 95 14.82 -1.09 -19.57
CA VAL A 95 13.56 -1.02 -20.33
C VAL A 95 12.65 -2.19 -19.96
N MET A 96 13.19 -3.40 -19.83
CA MET A 96 12.40 -4.56 -19.38
C MET A 96 11.89 -4.39 -17.95
N GLU A 97 12.69 -3.84 -17.05
CA GLU A 97 12.31 -3.63 -15.66
C GLU A 97 11.27 -2.51 -15.52
N GLU A 98 11.39 -1.42 -16.29
CA GLU A 98 10.39 -0.35 -16.37
C GLU A 98 9.05 -0.87 -16.90
N ASN A 99 9.08 -1.66 -17.99
CA ASN A 99 7.85 -2.19 -18.58
C ASN A 99 7.16 -3.23 -17.68
N ARG A 100 7.95 -3.94 -16.85
CA ARG A 100 7.44 -4.85 -15.82
C ARG A 100 6.85 -4.12 -14.62
N ASN A 101 7.34 -2.92 -14.31
CA ASN A 101 6.83 -2.08 -13.22
C ASN A 101 5.73 -1.10 -13.64
N ARG A 102 5.45 -0.97 -14.95
CA ARG A 102 4.23 -0.33 -15.44
C ARG A 102 3.03 -1.15 -14.98
N LYS A 103 2.43 -0.71 -13.86
CA LYS A 103 1.17 -1.22 -13.34
C LYS A 103 0.18 -1.39 -14.49
N PRO A 104 -0.53 -2.53 -14.61
CA PRO A 104 -1.48 -2.74 -15.68
C PRO A 104 -2.47 -1.58 -15.65
N ALA A 105 -2.48 -0.78 -16.73
CA ALA A 105 -3.39 0.32 -16.89
C ALA A 105 -4.79 -0.20 -16.58
N LEU A 106 -5.45 0.41 -15.58
CA LEU A 106 -6.82 0.08 -15.21
C LEU A 106 -7.64 0.09 -16.50
N THR A 107 -7.96 -1.10 -17.00
CA THR A 107 -8.59 -1.22 -18.32
C THR A 107 -9.94 -0.55 -18.21
N ARG A 108 -10.30 0.29 -19.18
CA ARG A 108 -11.56 1.05 -19.18
C ARG A 108 -12.79 0.17 -18.90
N GLN A 109 -12.68 -1.10 -19.26
CA GLN A 109 -13.66 -2.15 -19.01
C GLN A 109 -13.84 -2.51 -17.52
N GLY A 110 -12.77 -2.49 -16.72
CA GLY A 110 -12.83 -2.69 -15.27
C GLY A 110 -13.50 -1.52 -14.55
N MET A 111 -13.21 -0.30 -14.99
CA MET A 111 -13.87 0.92 -14.50
C MET A 111 -15.37 0.91 -14.81
N TYR A 112 -15.77 0.51 -16.03
CA TYR A 112 -17.18 0.49 -16.42
C TYR A 112 -18.00 -0.54 -15.62
N LYS A 113 -17.43 -1.71 -15.31
CA LYS A 113 -18.08 -2.72 -14.45
C LYS A 113 -18.32 -2.20 -13.03
N TRP A 114 -17.36 -1.48 -12.46
CA TRP A 114 -17.50 -0.89 -11.13
C TRP A 114 -18.54 0.24 -11.09
N VAL A 115 -18.55 1.11 -12.10
CA VAL A 115 -19.52 2.21 -12.21
C VAL A 115 -20.94 1.68 -12.44
N LEU A 116 -21.11 0.65 -13.27
CA LEU A 116 -22.43 0.07 -13.53
C LEU A 116 -22.97 -0.66 -12.30
N GLY A 117 -22.09 -1.37 -11.58
CA GLY A 117 -22.44 -2.02 -10.32
C GLY A 117 -22.83 -1.02 -9.23
N SER A 118 -22.08 0.06 -9.07
CA SER A 118 -22.39 1.09 -8.07
C SER A 118 -23.70 1.82 -8.38
N ALA A 119 -23.96 2.14 -9.65
CA ALA A 119 -25.20 2.79 -10.07
C ALA A 119 -26.44 1.92 -9.76
N ALA A 120 -26.38 0.62 -10.04
CA ALA A 120 -27.48 -0.30 -9.75
C ALA A 120 -27.78 -0.39 -8.24
N ILE A 121 -26.74 -0.38 -7.39
CA ILE A 121 -26.89 -0.41 -5.93
C ILE A 121 -27.55 0.87 -5.42
N ILE A 122 -27.18 2.03 -5.95
CA ILE A 122 -27.77 3.32 -5.57
C ILE A 122 -29.26 3.36 -5.94
N ILE A 123 -29.62 2.89 -7.13
CA ILE A 123 -31.02 2.82 -7.57
C ILE A 123 -31.84 1.87 -6.67
N LEU A 124 -31.26 0.73 -6.30
CA LEU A 124 -31.92 -0.23 -5.39
C LEU A 124 -32.15 0.40 -4.00
N LEU A 125 -31.16 1.14 -3.48
CA LEU A 125 -31.28 1.84 -2.20
C LEU A 125 -32.38 2.91 -2.23
N LEU A 126 -32.48 3.68 -3.31
CA LEU A 126 -33.54 4.69 -3.50
C LEU A 126 -34.95 4.11 -3.66
N LEU A 127 -35.07 2.83 -4.02
CA LEU A 127 -36.37 2.15 -4.09
C LEU A 127 -36.81 1.56 -2.74
N LEU A 128 -35.84 1.27 -1.87
CA LEU A 128 -36.08 0.70 -0.54
C LEU A 128 -36.31 1.76 0.54
N PHE A 129 -35.81 2.98 0.33
CA PHE A 129 -35.94 4.14 1.22
C PHE A 129 -36.84 5.20 0.60
#